data_AF-A0A7J2T8K3-F1
#
_entry.id   AF-A0A7J2T8K3-F1
#
_cell.length_a   1.000
_cell.length_b   1.000
_cell.length_c   1.000
_cell.angle_alpha   90.00
_cell.angle_beta   90.00
_cell.angle_gamma   90.00
#
_symmetry.space_group_name_H-M   'P 1'
#
loop_
_entity.id
_entity.type
_entity.pdbx_description
1 polymer ?
#
loop_
_entity_poly.entity_id
_entity_poly.type
_entity_poly.pdbx_seq_one_letter_code
_entity_poly.pdbx_strand_id
1 'polypeptide(L)'
;MEVYELSEGIKLFLQDDALIVSSENDMITVSSAVYNGGFKQARFLLNVHVPENYNQFLLHKNPEHLVLKKISELNLPPEQSVGMITAADMKNFSLVTKCADDLKVSAIVTAGCSNAETAGEPINAFLMPGTINIMVIIHGQPT
;
A
#
# COMPACT_ATOMS: atom_id res chain seq x y z
N MET A 1 -0.87 -11.96 14.38
CA MET A 1 -0.92 -11.32 13.05
C MET A 1 -2.37 -11.28 12.64
N GLU A 2 -2.91 -10.10 12.36
CA GLU A 2 -4.30 -9.96 11.92
C GLU A 2 -4.36 -10.11 10.39
N VAL A 3 -5.32 -10.90 9.91
CA VAL A 3 -5.50 -11.22 8.50
C VAL A 3 -6.94 -10.93 8.12
N TYR A 4 -7.12 -10.19 7.04
CA TYR A 4 -8.41 -9.77 6.52
C TYR A 4 -8.62 -10.42 5.16
N GLU A 5 -9.76 -11.08 4.98
CA GLU A 5 -10.12 -11.68 3.70
C GLU A 5 -10.81 -10.64 2.80
N LEU A 6 -10.13 -10.23 1.73
CA LEU A 6 -10.65 -9.24 0.80
C LEU A 6 -11.58 -9.86 -0.23
N SER A 7 -11.29 -11.07 -0.67
CA SER A 7 -12.11 -11.91 -1.57
C SER A 7 -11.55 -13.33 -1.57
N GLU A 8 -12.18 -14.25 -2.31
CA GLU A 8 -11.63 -15.59 -2.52
C GLU A 8 -10.18 -15.49 -3.06
N GLY A 9 -9.25 -16.15 -2.38
CA GLY A 9 -7.83 -16.17 -2.71
C GLY A 9 -7.08 -14.85 -2.50
N ILE A 10 -7.69 -13.78 -1.98
CA ILE A 10 -7.04 -12.48 -1.75
C ILE A 10 -7.13 -12.06 -0.28
N LYS A 11 -5.97 -11.84 0.33
CA LYS A 11 -5.82 -11.53 1.76
C LYS A 11 -5.03 -10.25 1.96
N LEU A 12 -5.39 -9.49 3.00
CA LEU A 12 -4.65 -8.36 3.53
C LEU A 12 -4.09 -8.72 4.90
N PHE A 13 -2.83 -8.41 5.14
CA PHE A 13 -2.23 -8.57 6.47
C PHE A 13 -1.13 -7.54 6.71
N LEU A 14 -0.94 -7.21 7.98
CA LEU A 14 0.19 -6.40 8.43
C LEU A 14 1.31 -7.35 8.89
N GLN A 15 2.47 -7.28 8.25
CA GLN A 15 3.68 -7.99 8.66
C GLN A 15 4.78 -6.98 8.93
N ASP A 16 5.27 -6.97 10.18
CA ASP A 16 6.25 -6.01 10.66
C ASP A 16 5.77 -4.56 10.42
N ASP A 17 6.42 -3.88 9.50
CA ASP A 17 6.21 -2.50 9.07
C ASP A 17 5.68 -2.40 7.63
N ALA A 18 5.11 -3.48 7.09
CA ALA A 18 4.53 -3.52 5.75
C ALA A 18 3.09 -4.05 5.74
N LEU A 19 2.20 -3.30 5.10
CA LEU A 19 0.85 -3.74 4.80
C LEU A 19 0.84 -4.45 3.45
N ILE A 20 0.38 -5.71 3.42
CA ILE A 20 0.57 -6.61 2.28
C ILE A 20 -0.78 -7.14 1.82
N VAL A 21 -1.07 -6.99 0.53
CA VAL A 21 -2.10 -7.74 -0.17
C VAL A 21 -1.44 -8.93 -0.86
N SER A 22 -1.93 -10.13 -0.62
CA SER A 22 -1.48 -11.37 -1.26
C SER A 22 -2.63 -12.01 -2.02
N SER A 23 -2.34 -12.48 -3.24
CA SER A 23 -3.29 -13.17 -4.11
C SER A 23 -2.77 -14.54 -4.56
N GLU A 24 -3.66 -15.53 -4.58
CA GLU A 24 -3.38 -16.86 -5.13
C GLU A 24 -3.21 -16.83 -6.66
N ASN A 25 -3.88 -15.90 -7.34
CA ASN A 25 -3.82 -15.69 -8.79
C ASN A 25 -3.20 -14.33 -9.14
N ASP A 26 -2.70 -14.19 -10.38
CA ASP A 26 -2.19 -12.91 -10.87
C ASP A 26 -3.29 -11.84 -10.92
N MET A 27 -3.02 -10.70 -10.29
CA MET A 27 -3.87 -9.50 -10.39
C MET A 27 -3.33 -8.59 -11.48
N ILE A 28 -4.22 -8.03 -12.29
CA ILE A 28 -3.87 -6.90 -13.16
C ILE A 28 -3.82 -5.65 -12.28
N THR A 29 -2.71 -4.92 -12.36
CA THR A 29 -2.43 -3.75 -11.51
C THR A 29 -2.11 -2.55 -12.38
N VAL A 30 -2.57 -1.39 -11.93
CA VAL A 30 -2.13 -0.07 -12.42
C VAL A 30 -1.78 0.76 -11.20
N SER A 31 -0.53 1.21 -11.10
CA SER A 31 -0.10 1.98 -9.94
C SER A 31 1.00 3.00 -10.26
N SER A 32 1.13 4.00 -9.40
CA SER A 32 2.28 4.89 -9.33
C SER A 32 3.31 4.41 -8.30
N ALA A 33 3.35 3.09 -8.04
CA ALA A 33 4.24 2.50 -7.06
C ALA A 33 5.72 2.75 -7.41
N VAL A 34 6.55 2.96 -6.39
CA VAL A 34 7.98 3.23 -6.57
C VAL A 34 8.72 2.01 -7.09
N TYR A 35 8.23 0.80 -6.78
CA TYR A 35 8.77 -0.45 -7.28
C TYR A 35 7.71 -1.18 -8.12
N ASN A 36 8.09 -1.59 -9.33
CA ASN A 36 7.23 -2.29 -10.30
C ASN A 36 5.88 -1.58 -10.54
N GLY A 37 5.85 -0.25 -10.53
CA GLY A 37 4.69 0.53 -10.92
C GLY A 37 4.33 0.40 -12.41
N GLY A 38 3.31 1.16 -12.83
CA GLY A 38 2.73 1.09 -14.16
C GLY A 38 1.68 -0.02 -14.29
N PHE A 39 1.45 -0.48 -15.53
CA PHE A 39 0.55 -1.60 -15.83
C PHE A 39 1.31 -2.93 -15.73
N LYS A 40 0.98 -3.76 -14.74
CA LYS A 40 1.70 -5.01 -14.43
C LYS A 40 0.75 -6.11 -13.98
N GLN A 41 1.22 -7.35 -14.05
CA GLN A 41 0.64 -8.46 -13.30
C GLN A 41 1.42 -8.67 -12.02
N ALA A 42 0.74 -8.87 -10.90
CA ALA A 42 1.36 -9.07 -9.61
C ALA A 42 0.48 -9.91 -8.68
N ARG A 43 1.11 -10.58 -7.72
CA ARG A 43 0.44 -11.36 -6.67
C ARG A 43 0.57 -10.71 -5.30
N PHE A 44 1.57 -9.84 -5.14
CA PHE A 44 1.86 -9.17 -3.89
C PHE A 44 1.85 -7.65 -4.10
N LEU A 45 1.02 -6.95 -3.33
CA LEU A 45 1.04 -5.49 -3.25
C LEU A 45 1.52 -5.10 -1.87
N LEU A 46 2.55 -4.26 -1.80
CA LEU A 46 3.16 -3.84 -0.55
C LEU A 46 2.98 -2.33 -0.38
N ASN A 47 2.66 -1.93 0.84
CA ASN A 47 2.79 -0.55 1.30
C ASN A 47 3.75 -0.56 2.50
N VAL A 48 4.98 -0.14 2.27
CA VAL A 48 6.10 -0.30 3.21
C VAL A 48 6.32 0.99 3.99
N HIS A 49 6.29 0.91 5.31
CA HIS A 49 6.60 2.05 6.16
C HIS A 49 8.08 2.43 6.04
N VAL A 50 8.36 3.73 5.99
CA VAL A 50 9.73 4.26 6.03
C VAL A 50 10.13 4.42 7.49
N PRO A 51 11.14 3.68 7.99
CA PRO A 51 11.59 3.83 9.37
C PRO A 51 12.08 5.25 9.68
N GLU A 52 11.86 5.76 10.90
CA GLU A 52 12.27 7.12 11.30
C GLU A 52 13.76 7.41 11.05
N ASN A 53 14.62 6.39 11.27
CA ASN A 53 16.07 6.48 11.11
C ASN A 53 16.56 6.01 9.73
N TYR A 54 15.67 5.94 8.74
CA TYR A 54 16.06 5.55 7.39
C TYR A 54 16.95 6.62 6.75
N ASN A 55 17.91 6.18 5.93
CA ASN A 55 18.83 7.10 5.26
C ASN A 55 18.06 7.94 4.23
N GLN A 56 17.85 9.22 4.52
CA GLN A 56 17.08 10.12 3.67
C GLN A 56 17.71 10.30 2.28
N PHE A 57 19.04 10.36 2.19
CA PHE A 57 19.71 10.44 0.89
C PHE A 57 19.42 9.20 0.03
N LEU A 58 19.44 8.01 0.64
CA LEU A 58 19.11 6.77 -0.05
C LEU A 58 17.62 6.73 -0.43
N LEU A 59 16.72 7.16 0.46
CA LEU A 59 15.28 7.22 0.20
C LEU A 59 14.97 8.06 -1.05
N HIS A 60 15.61 9.22 -1.18
CA HIS A 60 15.39 10.10 -2.32
C HIS A 60 16.08 9.63 -3.60
N LYS A 61 17.26 9.01 -3.49
CA LYS A 61 18.04 8.56 -4.66
C LYS A 61 17.56 7.21 -5.21
N ASN A 62 17.11 6.33 -4.33
CA ASN A 62 16.72 4.95 -4.64
C ASN A 62 15.62 4.46 -3.68
N PRO A 63 14.38 4.97 -3.82
CA PRO A 63 13.26 4.60 -2.94
C PRO A 63 12.85 3.13 -3.09
N GLU A 64 13.01 2.53 -4.28
CA GLU A 64 12.70 1.12 -4.55
C GLU A 64 13.55 0.15 -3.71
N HIS A 65 14.74 0.56 -3.27
CA HIS A 65 15.61 -0.24 -2.43
C HIS A 65 14.93 -0.64 -1.10
N LEU A 66 14.13 0.25 -0.51
CA LEU A 66 13.37 -0.07 0.71
C LEU A 66 12.35 -1.19 0.45
N VAL A 67 11.64 -1.12 -0.67
CA VAL A 67 10.67 -2.14 -1.06
C VAL A 67 11.36 -3.48 -1.35
N LEU A 68 12.44 -3.46 -2.13
CA LEU A 68 13.22 -4.66 -2.44
C LEU A 68 13.79 -5.35 -1.19
N LYS A 69 14.30 -4.56 -0.24
CA LYS A 69 14.74 -5.08 1.06
C LYS A 69 13.59 -5.78 1.78
N LYS A 70 12.40 -5.15 1.82
CA LYS A 70 11.23 -5.73 2.45
C LYS A 70 10.74 -7.01 1.76
N ILE A 71 10.71 -7.03 0.43
CA ILE A 71 10.40 -8.23 -0.38
C ILE A 71 11.34 -9.38 -0.01
N SER A 72 12.65 -9.11 0.09
CA SER A 72 13.65 -10.10 0.47
C SER A 72 13.45 -10.61 1.90
N GLU A 73 13.17 -9.72 2.87
CA GLU A 73 12.90 -10.10 4.27
C GLU A 73 11.68 -11.01 4.40
N LEU A 74 10.67 -10.78 3.56
CA LEU A 74 9.42 -11.53 3.52
C LEU A 74 9.49 -12.80 2.66
N ASN A 75 10.63 -13.07 2.00
CA ASN A 75 10.81 -14.15 1.02
C ASN A 75 9.77 -14.13 -0.11
N LEU A 76 9.39 -12.95 -0.58
CA LEU A 76 8.44 -12.77 -1.67
C LEU A 76 9.18 -12.71 -3.03
N PRO A 77 8.56 -13.19 -4.12
CA PRO A 77 9.11 -13.07 -5.48
C PRO A 77 9.08 -11.60 -5.95
N PRO A 78 10.24 -10.96 -6.21
CA PRO A 78 10.29 -9.56 -6.63
C PRO A 78 9.50 -9.28 -7.92
N GLU A 79 9.54 -10.21 -8.87
CA GLU A 79 8.88 -10.12 -10.17
C GLU A 79 7.35 -10.18 -10.10
N GLN A 80 6.78 -10.67 -9.00
CA GLN A 80 5.32 -10.70 -8.75
C GLN A 80 4.89 -9.69 -7.69
N SER A 81 5.77 -8.75 -7.35
CA SER A 81 5.55 -7.76 -6.28
C SER A 81 5.51 -6.35 -6.85
N VAL A 82 4.56 -5.56 -6.35
CA VAL A 82 4.44 -4.10 -6.58
C VAL A 82 4.48 -3.42 -5.23
N GLY A 83 5.24 -2.33 -5.09
CA GLY A 83 5.42 -1.74 -3.76
C GLY A 83 5.49 -0.23 -3.73
N MET A 84 4.74 0.32 -2.78
CA MET A 84 4.73 1.72 -2.37
C MET A 84 5.49 1.88 -1.06
N ILE A 85 5.88 3.12 -0.76
CA ILE A 85 6.48 3.51 0.51
C ILE A 85 5.64 4.61 1.17
N THR A 86 5.69 4.71 2.49
CA THR A 86 4.85 5.65 3.24
C THR A 86 5.50 6.02 4.58
N ALA A 87 5.40 7.29 4.97
CA ALA A 87 5.76 7.74 6.31
C ALA A 87 4.60 7.59 7.32
N ALA A 88 3.39 7.30 6.84
CA ALA A 88 2.23 7.06 7.69
C ALA A 88 2.40 5.79 8.53
N ASP A 89 1.84 5.78 9.74
CA ASP A 89 1.80 4.58 10.58
C ASP A 89 0.85 3.54 9.98
N MET A 90 1.38 2.34 9.68
CA MET A 90 0.64 1.23 9.09
C MET A 90 -0.41 0.63 10.01
N LYS A 91 -0.34 0.85 11.33
CA LYS A 91 -1.38 0.41 12.27
C LYS A 91 -2.68 1.20 12.11
N ASN A 92 -2.62 2.39 11.53
CA ASN A 92 -3.77 3.27 11.34
C ASN A 92 -4.38 3.15 9.93
N PHE A 93 -4.21 2.00 9.27
CA PHE A 93 -4.86 1.78 8.00
C PHE A 93 -6.38 1.69 8.16
N SER A 94 -7.11 2.13 7.15
CA SER A 94 -8.55 1.93 7.05
C SER A 94 -8.83 0.94 5.93
N LEU A 95 -9.68 -0.06 6.22
CA LEU A 95 -10.21 -1.00 5.24
C LEU A 95 -11.72 -0.80 5.12
N VAL A 96 -12.19 -0.53 3.90
CA VAL A 96 -13.61 -0.49 3.58
C VAL A 96 -13.89 -1.43 2.42
N THR A 97 -14.85 -2.32 2.59
CA THR A 97 -15.30 -3.24 1.54
C THR A 97 -16.77 -2.96 1.21
N LYS A 98 -17.09 -2.93 -0.08
CA LYS A 98 -18.45 -2.86 -0.61
C LYS A 98 -18.68 -3.99 -1.60
N CYS A 99 -19.88 -4.56 -1.57
CA CYS A 99 -20.31 -5.61 -2.48
C CYS A 99 -21.57 -5.16 -3.22
N ALA A 100 -21.64 -5.46 -4.50
CA ALA A 100 -22.83 -5.32 -5.34
C ALA A 100 -22.84 -6.48 -6.32
N ASP A 101 -23.85 -7.34 -6.26
CA ASP A 101 -23.93 -8.59 -7.04
C ASP A 101 -22.62 -9.40 -6.94
N ASP A 102 -21.97 -9.70 -8.07
CA ASP A 102 -20.72 -10.45 -8.17
C ASP A 102 -19.47 -9.55 -8.07
N LEU A 103 -19.65 -8.25 -7.81
CA LEU A 103 -18.57 -7.27 -7.68
C LEU A 103 -18.28 -6.99 -6.20
N LYS A 104 -17.02 -7.20 -5.80
CA LYS A 104 -16.50 -6.85 -4.48
C LYS A 104 -15.33 -5.88 -4.61
N VAL A 105 -15.46 -4.71 -4.00
CA VAL A 105 -14.43 -3.66 -4.01
C VAL A 105 -13.94 -3.41 -2.58
N SER A 106 -12.63 -3.52 -2.37
CA SER A 106 -11.99 -3.19 -1.09
C SER A 106 -11.01 -2.04 -1.27
N ALA A 107 -11.20 -0.97 -0.50
CA ALA A 107 -10.28 0.17 -0.43
C ALA A 107 -9.47 0.09 0.87
N ILE A 108 -8.15 0.14 0.72
CA ILE A 108 -7.18 0.08 1.81
C ILE A 108 -6.41 1.39 1.78
N VAL A 109 -6.54 2.19 2.83
CA VAL A 109 -5.99 3.55 2.86
C VAL A 109 -5.07 3.71 4.05
N THR A 110 -3.91 4.30 3.82
CA THR A 110 -3.01 4.76 4.88
C THR A 110 -2.76 6.24 4.68
N ALA A 111 -2.96 7.05 5.72
CA ALA A 111 -2.79 8.48 5.65
C ALA A 111 -2.00 8.98 6.87
N GLY A 112 -0.98 9.81 6.62
CA GLY A 112 -0.30 10.57 7.66
C GLY A 112 -1.16 11.76 8.08
N CYS A 113 -1.93 11.62 9.16
CA CYS A 113 -2.88 12.64 9.62
C CYS A 113 -2.31 13.59 10.69
N SER A 114 -1.01 13.59 10.95
CA SER A 114 -0.38 14.46 11.95
C SER A 114 -0.53 15.96 11.64
N ASN A 115 -0.88 16.31 10.39
CA ASN A 115 -1.21 17.67 9.94
C ASN A 115 -2.53 17.67 9.13
N ALA A 116 -3.53 16.91 9.56
CA ALA A 116 -4.81 16.89 8.85
C ALA A 116 -5.48 18.28 8.91
N GLU A 117 -5.73 18.87 7.75
CA GLU A 117 -6.36 20.18 7.59
C GLU A 117 -7.62 20.06 6.72
N THR A 118 -8.61 20.92 6.96
CA THR A 118 -9.85 20.97 6.17
C THR A 118 -9.76 22.05 5.10
N ALA A 119 -10.15 21.71 3.86
CA ALA A 119 -10.22 22.70 2.79
C ALA A 119 -11.18 23.84 3.18
N GLY A 120 -10.68 25.08 3.22
CA GLY A 120 -11.47 26.27 3.53
C GLY A 120 -11.23 26.88 4.91
N GLU A 121 -10.42 26.25 5.77
CA GLU A 121 -10.03 26.81 7.07
C GLU A 121 -8.69 27.55 7.01
N PRO A 122 -8.44 28.53 7.91
CA PRO A 122 -7.14 29.19 8.01
C PRO A 122 -6.06 28.16 8.37
N ILE A 123 -5.15 27.92 7.43
CA ILE A 123 -4.07 26.94 7.60
C ILE A 123 -3.02 27.51 8.54
N ASN A 124 -2.79 26.82 9.66
CA ASN A 124 -1.67 27.09 10.56
C ASN A 124 -0.69 25.89 10.55
N ALA A 125 -0.48 25.30 9.36
CA ALA A 125 0.31 24.11 9.19
C ALA A 125 1.80 24.43 9.06
N PHE A 126 2.62 23.76 9.87
CA PHE A 126 4.01 23.55 9.53
C PHE A 126 4.05 22.61 8.32
N LEU A 127 4.86 22.92 7.31
CA LEU A 127 5.07 22.09 6.12
C LEU A 127 5.82 20.80 6.53
N MET A 128 5.10 19.87 7.15
CA MET A 128 5.58 18.52 7.44
C MET A 128 4.94 17.57 6.42
N PRO A 129 5.73 16.91 5.56
CA PRO A 129 5.21 15.98 4.56
C PRO A 129 4.45 14.84 5.22
N GLY A 130 3.20 14.64 4.82
CA GLY A 130 2.44 13.41 5.07
C GLY A 130 2.34 12.59 3.79
N THR A 131 2.12 11.28 3.93
CA THR A 131 1.85 10.40 2.79
C THR A 131 0.43 9.85 2.87
N ILE A 132 -0.25 9.80 1.73
CA ILE A 132 -1.52 9.09 1.57
C ILE A 132 -1.33 8.08 0.45
N ASN A 133 -1.47 6.80 0.77
CA ASN A 133 -1.44 5.71 -0.20
C ASN A 133 -2.77 4.97 -0.15
N ILE A 134 -3.26 4.56 -1.32
CA ILE A 134 -4.54 3.88 -1.49
C ILE A 134 -4.30 2.63 -2.35
N MET A 135 -4.75 1.48 -1.88
CA MET A 135 -4.88 0.26 -2.70
C MET A 135 -6.38 -0.03 -2.87
N VAL A 136 -6.82 -0.15 -4.13
CA VAL A 136 -8.19 -0.55 -4.45
C VAL A 136 -8.15 -1.93 -5.08
N ILE A 137 -8.75 -2.90 -4.41
CA ILE A 137 -8.85 -4.28 -4.88
C ILE A 137 -10.25 -4.47 -5.43
N ILE A 138 -10.33 -4.84 -6.71
CA ILE A 138 -11.57 -5.10 -7.42
C ILE A 138 -11.60 -6.60 -7.73
N HIS A 139 -12.49 -7.32 -7.07
CA HIS A 139 -12.79 -8.71 -7.39
C HIS A 139 -14.14 -8.75 -8.10
N GLY A 140 -14.11 -9.12 -9.37
CA GLY A 140 -15.28 -9.17 -10.23
C GLY A 140 -14.84 -9.22 -11.68
N GLN A 141 -15.80 -9.43 -12.57
CA GLN A 141 -15.56 -9.47 -14.00
C GLN A 141 -16.05 -8.16 -14.60
N PRO A 142 -15.22 -7.10 -14.66
CA PRO A 142 -15.62 -5.86 -15.30
C PRO A 142 -15.86 -6.16 -16.78
N THR A 143 -17.13 -6.07 -17.19
CA THR A 143 -17.57 -6.16 -18.59
C THR A 143 -17.12 -4.94 -19.38
#